data_AF-X8AGA6-F1
#
_entry.id   AF-X8AGA6-F1
#
_cell.length_a   1.000
_cell.length_b   1.000
_cell.length_c   1.000
_cell.angle_alpha   90.00
_cell.angle_beta   90.00
_cell.angle_gamma   90.00
#
_symmetry.space_group_name_H-M   'P 1'
#
loop_
_entity.id
_entity.type
_entity.pdbx_description
1 polymer ?
#
loop_
_entity_poly.entity_id
_entity_poly.type
_entity_poly.pdbx_seq_one_letter_code
_entity_poly.pdbx_strand_id
1 'polypeptide(L)'
;MAAQISSGSALDELYARQIAPTSAELDPGVGVETITELFFNAITKPGTTRQKLRRIGAIAAATDTVAEPVRREVIAGRLPSHHWPDRDLRLTAIDIVTGERVVFDRESGVDLVDAVAASCAVPGAWPPVTIGERRYMDGGVASSVNLDIAADCDVAVVLVPSSGRRRRRLAPAGCRGRGLPRSGIRCVRRRRLAGCVRSQPAGPALPGGVGESRAGTRPARRCRPHRFPGRHLAALPAVSSR
;
A
#
# COMPACT_ATOMS: atom_id res chain seq x y z
N MET A 1 7.44 7.44 -9.56
CA MET A 1 6.72 6.39 -8.79
C MET A 1 7.69 5.29 -8.38
N ALA A 2 7.44 4.53 -7.30
CA ALA A 2 8.35 3.46 -6.82
C ALA A 2 8.69 2.40 -7.89
N ALA A 3 7.70 2.02 -8.72
CA ALA A 3 7.92 1.11 -9.85
C ALA A 3 8.94 1.67 -10.87
N GLN A 4 8.89 2.97 -11.17
CA GLN A 4 9.86 3.61 -12.06
C GLN A 4 11.25 3.65 -11.43
N ILE A 5 11.36 4.04 -10.15
CA ILE A 5 12.65 4.10 -9.43
C ILE A 5 13.29 2.70 -9.34
N SER A 6 12.47 1.65 -9.24
CA SER A 6 12.94 0.27 -9.12
C SER A 6 13.23 -0.40 -10.46
N SER A 7 12.88 0.23 -11.59
CA SER A 7 12.99 -0.34 -12.94
C SER A 7 14.41 -0.50 -13.47
N GLY A 8 15.40 0.11 -12.81
CA GLY A 8 16.79 0.15 -13.27
C GLY A 8 17.16 1.38 -14.12
N SER A 9 16.18 2.18 -14.55
CA SER A 9 16.43 3.48 -15.20
C SER A 9 17.15 4.45 -14.26
N ALA A 10 17.97 5.32 -14.85
CA ALA A 10 18.67 6.34 -14.10
C ALA A 10 17.71 7.46 -13.64
N LEU A 11 17.97 8.06 -12.47
CA LEU A 11 17.06 9.04 -11.87
C LEU A 11 16.95 10.33 -12.69
N ASP A 12 18.01 10.74 -13.36
CA ASP A 12 18.06 11.85 -14.30
C ASP A 12 17.19 11.61 -15.54
N GLU A 13 17.20 10.39 -16.09
CA GLU A 13 16.30 10.00 -17.18
C GLU A 13 14.83 10.04 -16.74
N LEU A 14 14.52 9.50 -15.56
CA LEU A 14 13.17 9.54 -15.00
C LEU A 14 12.70 10.98 -14.75
N TYR A 15 13.59 11.83 -14.27
CA TYR A 15 13.32 13.25 -14.07
C TYR A 15 13.08 13.98 -15.40
N ALA A 16 13.94 13.77 -16.39
CA ALA A 16 13.78 14.35 -17.73
C ALA A 16 12.44 13.94 -18.36
N ARG A 17 12.04 12.67 -18.24
CA ARG A 17 10.72 12.19 -18.67
C ARG A 17 9.57 12.89 -17.93
N GLN A 18 9.74 13.19 -16.64
CA GLN A 18 8.69 13.81 -15.83
C GLN A 18 8.45 15.28 -16.17
N ILE A 19 9.50 16.02 -16.55
CA ILE A 19 9.40 17.44 -16.93
C ILE A 19 9.22 17.65 -18.44
N ALA A 20 9.15 16.57 -19.22
CA ALA A 20 8.94 16.65 -20.66
C ALA A 20 7.61 17.36 -20.96
N PRO A 21 7.56 18.21 -22.01
CA PRO A 21 6.38 18.99 -22.34
C PRO A 21 5.19 18.14 -22.79
N THR A 22 5.45 16.92 -23.26
CA THR A 22 4.43 15.93 -23.62
C THR A 22 4.26 14.92 -22.50
N SER A 23 3.06 14.91 -21.91
CA SER A 23 2.65 13.89 -20.95
C SER A 23 1.49 13.10 -21.55
N ALA A 24 1.57 11.77 -21.52
CA ALA A 24 0.44 10.90 -21.85
C ALA A 24 -0.57 10.80 -20.68
N GLU A 25 -0.40 11.58 -19.61
CA GLU A 25 -1.32 11.56 -18.47
C GLU A 25 -2.66 12.21 -18.84
N LEU A 26 -3.74 11.52 -18.47
CA LEU A 26 -5.08 12.05 -18.61
C LEU A 26 -5.38 13.07 -17.50
N ASP A 27 -6.18 14.07 -17.81
CA ASP A 27 -6.85 14.86 -16.78
C ASP A 27 -8.05 14.05 -16.27
N PRO A 28 -8.13 13.71 -14.98
CA PRO A 28 -9.27 12.97 -14.43
C PRO A 28 -10.57 13.80 -14.44
N GLY A 29 -10.52 15.10 -14.77
CA GLY A 29 -11.70 15.96 -14.86
C GLY A 29 -12.34 16.29 -13.51
N VAL A 30 -11.68 15.92 -12.41
CA VAL A 30 -12.14 16.14 -11.03
C VAL A 30 -11.13 16.95 -10.22
N GLY A 31 -11.62 17.99 -9.55
CA GLY A 31 -10.81 18.83 -8.68
C GLY A 31 -10.34 18.08 -7.42
N VAL A 32 -9.17 18.49 -6.90
CA VAL A 32 -8.61 17.95 -5.65
C VAL A 32 -9.56 18.20 -4.47
N GLU A 33 -10.31 19.30 -4.51
CA GLU A 33 -11.32 19.68 -3.53
C GLU A 33 -12.45 18.63 -3.47
N THR A 34 -13.01 18.23 -4.62
CA THR A 34 -14.06 17.21 -4.71
C THR A 34 -13.59 15.86 -4.15
N ILE A 35 -12.37 15.46 -4.50
CA ILE A 35 -11.75 14.23 -3.98
C ILE A 35 -11.54 14.33 -2.47
N THR A 36 -11.10 15.49 -1.97
CA THR A 36 -10.87 15.73 -0.54
C THR A 36 -12.18 15.67 0.24
N GLU A 37 -13.25 16.28 -0.27
CA GLU A 37 -14.58 16.23 0.35
C GLU A 37 -15.14 14.80 0.40
N LEU A 38 -14.96 14.02 -0.67
CA LEU A 38 -15.33 12.60 -0.71
C LEU A 38 -14.65 11.83 0.43
N PHE A 39 -13.33 11.96 0.56
CA PHE A 39 -12.59 11.30 1.64
C PHE A 39 -13.00 11.81 3.02
N PHE A 40 -13.16 13.12 3.18
CA PHE A 40 -13.57 13.73 4.44
C PHE A 40 -14.92 13.18 4.90
N ASN A 41 -15.91 13.14 4.01
CA ASN A 41 -17.25 12.62 4.30
C ASN A 41 -17.26 11.13 4.64
N ALA A 42 -16.39 10.34 4.02
CA ALA A 42 -16.28 8.92 4.33
C ALA A 42 -15.55 8.65 5.68
N ILE A 43 -14.53 9.45 6.00
CA ILE A 43 -13.69 9.29 7.20
C ILE A 43 -14.35 9.84 8.47
N THR A 44 -15.13 10.92 8.36
CA THR A 44 -15.80 11.55 9.51
C THR A 44 -16.96 10.73 10.05
N LYS A 45 -17.57 9.88 9.22
CA LYS A 45 -18.61 8.95 9.66
C LYS A 45 -18.05 7.93 10.68
N PRO A 46 -18.78 7.65 11.78
CA PRO A 46 -18.37 6.63 12.75
C PRO A 46 -18.15 5.26 12.11
N GLY A 47 -17.20 4.50 12.67
CA GLY A 47 -16.88 3.14 12.25
C GLY A 47 -15.41 2.81 12.34
N THR A 48 -15.10 1.52 12.21
CA THR A 48 -13.74 1.00 12.08
C THR A 48 -13.09 1.48 10.77
N THR A 49 -11.76 1.46 10.69
CA THR A 49 -11.03 1.78 9.45
C THR A 49 -11.53 0.97 8.26
N ARG A 50 -11.79 -0.33 8.46
CA ARG A 50 -12.33 -1.22 7.42
C ARG A 50 -13.70 -0.75 6.92
N GLN A 51 -14.60 -0.36 7.80
CA GLN A 51 -15.92 0.17 7.41
C GLN A 51 -15.80 1.47 6.62
N LYS A 52 -14.87 2.36 6.99
CA LYS A 52 -14.61 3.60 6.24
C LYS A 52 -14.07 3.30 4.84
N LEU A 53 -13.12 2.38 4.72
CA LEU A 53 -12.57 1.96 3.42
C LEU A 53 -13.62 1.32 2.52
N ARG A 54 -14.52 0.48 3.04
CA ARG A 54 -15.64 -0.07 2.26
C ARG A 54 -16.58 1.00 1.73
N ARG A 55 -16.87 2.04 2.51
CA ARG A 55 -17.69 3.18 2.06
C ARG A 55 -17.00 3.92 0.91
N ILE A 56 -15.69 4.16 1.03
CA ILE A 56 -14.90 4.77 -0.05
C ILE A 56 -14.90 3.86 -1.28
N GLY A 57 -14.72 2.55 -1.10
CA GLY A 57 -14.76 1.57 -2.18
C GLY A 57 -16.11 1.54 -2.91
N ALA A 58 -17.22 1.65 -2.18
CA ALA A 58 -18.55 1.76 -2.78
C ALA A 58 -18.71 3.04 -3.62
N ILE A 59 -18.16 4.17 -3.16
CA ILE A 59 -18.14 5.42 -3.94
C ILE A 59 -17.26 5.25 -5.19
N ALA A 60 -16.07 4.67 -5.04
CA ALA A 60 -15.16 4.41 -6.16
C ALA A 60 -15.80 3.54 -7.24
N ALA A 61 -16.58 2.53 -6.83
CA ALA A 61 -17.31 1.65 -7.75
C ALA A 61 -18.45 2.36 -8.51
N ALA A 62 -19.08 3.36 -7.89
CA ALA A 62 -20.23 4.08 -8.42
C ALA A 62 -19.85 5.39 -9.14
N THR A 63 -18.57 5.79 -9.13
CA THR A 63 -18.13 7.02 -9.78
C THR A 63 -17.87 6.76 -11.26
N ASP A 64 -18.51 7.54 -12.12
CA ASP A 64 -18.17 7.57 -13.54
C ASP A 64 -16.76 8.10 -13.73
N THR A 65 -15.92 7.27 -14.35
CA THR A 65 -14.51 7.56 -14.64
C THR A 65 -14.19 7.05 -16.04
N VAL A 66 -12.98 7.32 -16.53
CA VAL A 66 -12.50 6.71 -17.78
C VAL A 66 -12.56 5.19 -17.68
N ALA A 67 -12.69 4.51 -18.83
CA ALA A 67 -12.69 3.04 -18.86
C ALA A 67 -11.37 2.47 -18.33
N GLU A 68 -11.46 1.33 -17.62
CA GLU A 68 -10.30 0.67 -17.01
C GLU A 68 -9.16 0.38 -18.01
N PRO A 69 -9.41 -0.16 -19.22
CA PRO A 69 -8.36 -0.40 -20.19
C PRO A 69 -7.65 0.88 -20.66
N VAL A 70 -8.40 1.97 -20.82
CA VAL A 70 -7.84 3.28 -21.21
C VAL A 70 -6.88 3.78 -20.14
N ARG A 71 -7.25 3.66 -18.87
CA ARG A 71 -6.35 4.05 -17.77
C ARG A 71 -5.11 3.14 -17.70
N ARG A 72 -5.28 1.83 -17.93
CA ARG A 72 -4.19 0.85 -17.95
C ARG A 72 -3.13 1.21 -19.01
N GLU A 73 -3.54 1.59 -20.22
CA GLU A 73 -2.63 2.00 -21.29
C GLU A 73 -1.79 3.23 -20.91
N VAL A 74 -2.40 4.21 -20.25
CA VAL A 74 -1.69 5.41 -19.76
C VAL A 74 -0.64 5.02 -18.71
N ILE A 75 -0.98 4.11 -17.79
CA ILE A 75 -0.03 3.60 -16.80
C ILE A 75 1.12 2.85 -17.48
N ALA A 76 0.82 1.98 -18.45
CA ALA A 76 1.83 1.27 -19.21
C ALA A 76 2.82 2.22 -19.91
N GLY A 77 2.32 3.29 -20.56
CA GLY A 77 3.17 4.28 -21.22
C GLY A 77 4.10 5.07 -20.28
N ARG A 78 3.73 5.18 -19.00
CA ARG A 78 4.54 5.88 -17.98
C ARG A 78 5.65 5.03 -17.39
N LEU A 79 5.56 3.71 -17.51
CA LEU A 79 6.54 2.79 -16.96
C LEU A 79 7.68 2.55 -17.96
N PRO A 80 8.96 2.64 -17.55
CA PRO A 80 10.10 2.24 -18.38
C PRO A 80 10.15 0.73 -18.68
N SER A 81 9.58 -0.09 -17.79
CA SER A 81 9.49 -1.54 -17.91
C SER A 81 8.13 -2.00 -17.42
N HIS A 82 7.58 -3.05 -18.05
CA HIS A 82 6.33 -3.69 -17.67
C HIS A 82 6.54 -4.99 -16.87
N HIS A 83 7.80 -5.35 -16.62
CA HIS A 83 8.16 -6.53 -15.84
C HIS A 83 8.55 -6.13 -14.43
N TRP A 84 8.21 -6.99 -13.46
CA TRP A 84 8.67 -6.83 -12.09
C TRP A 84 10.20 -6.76 -12.03
N PRO A 85 10.76 -5.79 -11.30
CA PRO A 85 12.21 -5.71 -11.11
C PRO A 85 12.70 -6.84 -10.19
N ASP A 86 14.00 -7.15 -10.25
CA ASP A 86 14.61 -8.09 -9.30
C ASP A 86 14.76 -7.52 -7.89
N ARG A 87 14.65 -6.20 -7.74
CA ARG A 87 14.61 -5.52 -6.44
C ARG A 87 13.25 -5.74 -5.80
N ASP A 88 13.24 -5.83 -4.46
CA ASP A 88 11.99 -5.92 -3.69
C ASP A 88 11.14 -4.66 -3.91
N LEU A 89 10.00 -4.84 -4.57
CA LEU A 89 9.01 -3.81 -4.86
C LEU A 89 7.65 -4.30 -4.35
N ARG A 90 7.09 -3.54 -3.41
CA ARG A 90 5.79 -3.81 -2.80
C ARG A 90 4.82 -2.68 -3.13
N LEU A 91 3.72 -3.00 -3.80
CA LEU A 91 2.69 -2.05 -4.21
C LEU A 91 1.42 -2.29 -3.39
N THR A 92 0.88 -1.25 -2.77
CA THR A 92 -0.29 -1.38 -1.89
C THR A 92 -1.57 -1.00 -2.62
N ALA A 93 -2.62 -1.80 -2.45
CA ALA A 93 -3.96 -1.47 -2.89
C ALA A 93 -4.99 -1.85 -1.83
N ILE A 94 -6.22 -1.34 -1.95
CA ILE A 94 -7.35 -1.70 -1.09
C ILE A 94 -8.40 -2.43 -1.91
N ASP A 95 -8.81 -3.62 -1.47
CA ASP A 95 -9.98 -4.30 -2.03
C ASP A 95 -11.24 -3.50 -1.67
N ILE A 96 -11.97 -3.05 -2.69
CA ILE A 96 -13.05 -2.06 -2.52
C ILE A 96 -14.27 -2.62 -1.78
N VAL A 97 -14.47 -3.94 -1.81
CA VAL A 97 -15.64 -4.61 -1.20
C VAL A 97 -15.35 -4.90 0.27
N THR A 98 -14.17 -5.40 0.57
CA THR A 98 -13.79 -5.87 1.91
C THR A 98 -13.10 -4.79 2.74
N GLY A 99 -12.52 -3.78 2.10
CA GLY A 99 -11.65 -2.77 2.68
C GLY A 99 -10.30 -3.32 3.16
N GLU A 100 -9.94 -4.57 2.80
CA GLU A 100 -8.62 -5.12 3.17
C GLU A 100 -7.52 -4.44 2.35
N ARG A 101 -6.38 -4.19 2.98
CA ARG A 101 -5.18 -3.80 2.24
C ARG A 101 -4.51 -5.07 1.71
N VAL A 102 -4.23 -5.05 0.41
CA VAL A 102 -3.45 -6.06 -0.30
C VAL A 102 -2.11 -5.45 -0.70
N VAL A 103 -1.08 -6.28 -0.69
CA VAL A 103 0.27 -5.93 -1.15
C VAL A 103 0.57 -6.82 -2.34
N PHE A 104 0.89 -6.21 -3.47
CA PHE A 104 1.35 -6.89 -4.66
C PHE A 104 2.87 -6.80 -4.76
N ASP A 105 3.48 -7.91 -5.14
CA ASP A 105 4.90 -8.09 -5.41
C ASP A 105 5.10 -9.03 -6.62
N ARG A 106 6.36 -9.35 -6.93
CA ARG A 106 6.70 -10.22 -8.07
C ARG A 106 6.15 -11.65 -7.96
N GLU A 107 5.82 -12.12 -6.75
CA GLU A 107 5.33 -13.47 -6.48
C GLU A 107 3.80 -13.54 -6.46
N SER A 108 3.13 -12.38 -6.53
CA SER A 108 1.67 -12.27 -6.44
C SER A 108 0.91 -12.84 -7.65
N GLY A 109 1.61 -13.15 -8.75
CA GLY A 109 0.98 -13.64 -9.99
C GLY A 109 0.15 -12.56 -10.73
N VAL A 110 0.48 -11.28 -10.51
CA VAL A 110 -0.20 -10.12 -11.10
C VAL A 110 0.80 -9.36 -11.97
N ASP A 111 0.39 -8.91 -13.15
CA ASP A 111 1.24 -8.08 -14.01
C ASP A 111 1.58 -6.75 -13.34
N LEU A 112 2.83 -6.28 -13.49
CA LEU A 112 3.30 -5.05 -12.84
C LEU A 112 2.42 -3.84 -13.21
N VAL A 113 1.99 -3.74 -14.48
CA VAL A 113 1.15 -2.64 -14.96
C VAL A 113 -0.17 -2.61 -14.19
N ASP A 114 -0.79 -3.77 -13.96
CA ASP A 114 -2.08 -3.87 -13.27
C ASP A 114 -1.94 -3.61 -11.77
N ALA A 115 -0.87 -4.11 -11.14
CA ALA A 115 -0.55 -3.80 -9.75
C ALA A 115 -0.29 -2.30 -9.53
N VAL A 116 0.42 -1.65 -10.47
CA VAL A 116 0.64 -0.20 -10.44
C VAL A 116 -0.67 0.55 -10.67
N ALA A 117 -1.48 0.15 -11.64
CA ALA A 117 -2.76 0.77 -11.93
C ALA A 117 -3.68 0.72 -10.69
N ALA A 118 -3.79 -0.45 -10.05
CA ALA A 118 -4.54 -0.64 -8.80
C ALA A 118 -4.00 0.25 -7.67
N SER A 119 -2.67 0.31 -7.51
CA SER A 119 -2.02 1.12 -6.47
C SER A 119 -2.19 2.63 -6.68
N CYS A 120 -2.53 3.09 -7.89
CA CYS A 120 -2.71 4.51 -8.24
C CYS A 120 -4.15 4.86 -8.61
N ALA A 121 -5.10 3.94 -8.41
CA ALA A 121 -6.51 4.12 -8.71
C ALA A 121 -7.20 4.95 -7.61
N VAL A 122 -6.92 6.26 -7.58
CA VAL A 122 -7.49 7.20 -6.60
C VAL A 122 -9.02 7.21 -6.74
N PRO A 123 -9.78 6.84 -5.69
CA PRO A 123 -11.23 6.89 -5.68
C PRO A 123 -11.79 8.24 -6.12
N GLY A 124 -12.76 8.21 -7.04
CA GLY A 124 -13.39 9.41 -7.59
C GLY A 124 -12.65 10.05 -8.76
N ALA A 125 -11.38 9.71 -9.00
CA ALA A 125 -10.58 10.21 -10.12
C ALA A 125 -10.28 9.14 -11.17
N TRP A 126 -10.03 7.91 -10.73
CA TRP A 126 -9.65 6.79 -11.59
C TRP A 126 -10.52 5.57 -11.32
N PRO A 127 -10.78 4.73 -12.35
CA PRO A 127 -11.57 3.51 -12.18
C PRO A 127 -10.86 2.55 -11.21
N PRO A 128 -11.59 1.86 -10.31
CA PRO A 128 -11.06 0.71 -9.59
C PRO A 128 -10.63 -0.38 -10.58
N VAL A 129 -9.44 -0.94 -10.34
CA VAL A 129 -8.80 -1.92 -11.24
C VAL A 129 -9.20 -3.33 -10.86
N THR A 130 -9.55 -4.13 -11.86
CA THR A 130 -9.99 -5.50 -11.74
C THR A 130 -8.81 -6.46 -11.89
N ILE A 131 -8.52 -7.24 -10.86
CA ILE A 131 -7.47 -8.27 -10.88
C ILE A 131 -8.10 -9.57 -10.37
N GLY A 132 -8.26 -10.54 -11.28
CA GLY A 132 -9.08 -11.72 -11.04
C GLY A 132 -10.54 -11.33 -10.82
N GLU A 133 -11.15 -11.86 -9.76
CA GLU A 133 -12.55 -11.58 -9.40
C GLU A 133 -12.73 -10.35 -8.50
N ARG A 134 -11.65 -9.64 -8.19
CA ARG A 134 -11.62 -8.56 -7.20
C ARG A 134 -11.30 -7.23 -7.85
N ARG A 135 -11.79 -6.16 -7.22
CA ARG A 135 -11.54 -4.78 -7.65
C ARG A 135 -10.82 -4.00 -6.57
N TYR A 136 -9.86 -3.19 -7.00
CA TYR A 136 -8.89 -2.55 -6.13
C TYR A 136 -8.83 -1.04 -6.37
N MET A 137 -8.61 -0.29 -5.30
CA MET A 137 -8.36 1.15 -5.31
C MET A 137 -7.02 1.47 -4.63
N ASP A 138 -6.59 2.73 -4.75
CA ASP A 138 -5.32 3.24 -4.22
C ASP A 138 -5.10 2.90 -2.72
N GLY A 139 -3.94 2.31 -2.41
CA GLY A 139 -3.53 1.95 -1.05
C GLY A 139 -3.29 3.14 -0.11
N GLY A 140 -3.00 4.31 -0.67
CA GLY A 140 -2.81 5.58 0.01
C GLY A 140 -4.05 6.07 0.77
N VAL A 141 -5.23 5.57 0.39
CA VAL A 141 -6.50 5.86 1.06
C VAL A 141 -6.52 5.35 2.50
N ALA A 142 -5.86 4.23 2.78
CA ALA A 142 -5.74 3.71 4.14
C ALA A 142 -4.62 4.40 4.93
N SER A 143 -3.49 4.67 4.27
CA SER A 143 -2.33 5.35 4.85
C SER A 143 -1.48 5.96 3.74
N SER A 144 -1.22 7.27 3.80
CA SER A 144 -0.44 7.96 2.76
C SER A 144 1.02 7.53 2.68
N VAL A 145 1.54 6.83 3.70
CA VAL A 145 2.95 6.41 3.76
C VAL A 145 3.15 4.90 3.83
N ASN A 146 2.14 4.11 4.22
CA ASN A 146 2.21 2.64 4.34
C ASN A 146 3.49 2.10 5.03
N LEU A 147 4.01 2.82 6.02
CA LEU A 147 5.32 2.53 6.65
C LEU A 147 5.40 1.14 7.28
N ASP A 148 4.26 0.60 7.71
CA ASP A 148 4.16 -0.72 8.30
C ASP A 148 4.43 -1.86 7.30
N ILE A 149 4.35 -1.61 5.99
CA ILE A 149 4.77 -2.57 4.95
C ILE A 149 6.29 -2.79 4.92
N ALA A 150 7.06 -1.84 5.45
CA ALA A 150 8.51 -1.94 5.59
C ALA A 150 8.93 -2.29 7.03
N ALA A 151 8.06 -2.98 7.78
CA ALA A 151 8.33 -3.30 9.19
C ALA A 151 9.49 -4.29 9.39
N ASP A 152 9.84 -5.04 8.35
CA ASP A 152 10.98 -5.94 8.25
C ASP A 152 12.31 -5.22 7.95
N CYS A 153 12.27 -3.94 7.57
CA CYS A 153 13.46 -3.14 7.34
C CYS A 153 14.03 -2.55 8.64
N ASP A 154 15.36 -2.55 8.78
CA ASP A 154 16.06 -1.88 9.89
C ASP A 154 15.96 -0.35 9.82
N VAL A 155 15.97 0.20 8.61
CA VAL A 155 15.93 1.63 8.33
C VAL A 155 14.99 1.86 7.15
N ALA A 156 14.12 2.86 7.26
CA ALA A 156 13.23 3.29 6.19
C ALA A 156 13.42 4.79 5.90
N VAL A 157 13.54 5.15 4.63
CA VAL A 157 13.52 6.54 4.16
C VAL A 157 12.17 6.80 3.53
N VAL A 158 11.44 7.80 4.03
CA VAL A 158 10.10 8.13 3.54
C VAL A 158 10.17 9.44 2.77
N LEU A 159 9.80 9.37 1.49
CA LEU A 159 9.68 10.53 0.61
C LEU A 159 8.23 10.98 0.59
N VAL A 160 7.93 12.14 1.20
CA VAL A 160 6.58 12.70 1.23
C VAL A 160 6.58 14.02 0.44
N PRO A 161 6.15 14.02 -0.83
CA PRO A 161 6.03 15.26 -1.58
C PRO A 161 4.93 16.11 -0.95
N SER A 162 5.31 17.20 -0.28
CA SER A 162 4.37 18.18 0.24
C SER A 162 4.40 19.42 -0.64
N SER A 163 3.26 19.83 -1.19
CA SER A 163 3.13 21.16 -1.76
C SER A 163 3.38 22.17 -0.64
N GLY A 164 4.40 22.99 -0.81
CA GLY A 164 4.89 23.93 0.19
C GLY A 164 3.94 25.10 0.44
N ARG A 165 2.65 24.86 0.74
CA ARG A 165 1.85 25.90 1.42
C ARG A 165 2.51 26.12 2.77
N ARG A 166 3.14 27.29 2.91
CA ARG A 166 3.82 27.78 4.12
C ARG A 166 2.86 27.80 5.31
N ARG A 167 2.56 26.64 5.90
CA ARG A 167 1.99 26.57 7.24
C ARG A 167 3.15 26.81 8.19
N ARG A 168 3.27 28.06 8.66
CA ARG A 168 4.09 28.49 9.79
C ARG A 168 3.76 27.59 10.98
N ARG A 169 4.52 26.50 11.16
CA ARG A 169 4.32 25.58 12.28
C ARG A 169 4.99 26.18 13.52
N LEU A 170 4.21 26.39 14.57
CA LEU A 170 4.71 26.17 15.92
C LEU A 170 5.29 24.74 15.95
N ALA A 171 6.60 24.64 16.06
CA ALA A 171 7.27 23.38 16.34
C ALA A 171 7.24 23.17 17.86
N PRO A 172 6.82 22.00 18.38
CA PRO A 172 7.10 21.65 19.76
C PRO A 172 8.62 21.50 19.93
N ALA A 173 9.15 22.01 21.04
CA ALA A 173 10.57 22.04 21.34
C ALA A 173 11.12 20.59 21.44
N GLY A 174 12.11 20.25 20.61
CA GLY A 174 12.82 18.96 20.73
C GLY A 174 13.67 18.54 19.54
N CYS A 175 13.36 18.96 18.32
CA CYS A 175 14.12 18.54 17.13
C CYS A 175 15.01 19.68 16.59
N ARG A 176 16.21 19.85 17.17
CA ARG A 176 17.27 20.71 16.59
C ARG A 176 18.15 19.88 15.65
N GLY A 177 17.78 19.81 14.37
CA GLY A 177 18.67 19.42 13.28
C GLY A 177 19.04 20.65 12.45
N ARG A 178 20.34 20.89 12.23
CA ARG A 178 20.83 22.05 11.47
C ARG A 178 20.56 21.88 9.97
N GLY A 179 20.04 22.96 9.38
CA GLY A 179 20.06 23.38 7.98
C GLY A 179 20.22 22.34 6.87
N LEU A 180 19.12 21.94 6.26
CA LEU A 180 19.03 21.62 4.83
C LEU A 180 17.74 22.26 4.25
N PRO A 181 17.73 22.69 2.98
CA PRO A 181 16.55 23.26 2.34
C PRO A 181 15.39 22.27 2.38
N ARG A 182 14.23 22.73 2.85
CA ARG A 182 13.07 21.93 3.26
C ARG A 182 12.21 21.46 2.08
N SER A 183 12.75 20.63 1.20
CA SER A 183 11.96 19.65 0.46
C SER A 183 11.79 18.40 1.35
N GLY A 184 10.56 17.94 1.54
CA GLY A 184 10.12 17.08 2.65
C GLY A 184 10.60 15.62 2.64
N ILE A 185 11.91 15.38 2.68
CA ILE A 185 12.47 14.06 2.98
C ILE A 185 12.43 13.87 4.50
N ARG A 186 11.67 12.88 4.98
CA ARG A 186 11.65 12.52 6.39
C ARG A 186 12.32 11.16 6.56
N CYS A 187 13.56 11.18 7.04
CA CYS A 187 14.21 9.96 7.52
C CYS A 187 13.59 9.54 8.85
N VAL A 188 12.98 8.36 8.90
CA VAL A 188 12.46 7.77 10.13
C VAL A 188 13.32 6.56 10.45
N ARG A 189 14.23 6.72 11.40
CA ARG A 189 14.96 5.57 11.95
C ARG A 189 14.08 4.90 13.00
N ARG A 190 13.66 3.67 12.75
CA ARG A 190 12.98 2.87 13.78
C ARG A 190 14.06 2.39 14.76
N ARG A 191 13.96 2.75 16.05
CA ARG A 191 14.66 1.99 17.09
C ARG A 191 13.90 0.67 17.21
N ARG A 192 14.59 -0.47 17.05
CA ARG A 192 14.03 -1.80 17.31
C ARG A 192 13.44 -1.80 18.72
N LEU A 193 12.11 -1.70 18.84
CA LEU A 193 11.42 -2.16 20.04
C LEU A 193 11.28 -3.67 19.85
N ALA A 194 12.13 -4.42 20.54
CA ALA A 194 11.96 -5.86 20.65
C ALA A 194 10.56 -6.12 21.25
N GLY A 195 9.74 -6.93 20.56
CA GLY A 195 8.55 -7.52 21.15
C GLY A 195 7.28 -7.44 20.30
N CYS A 196 6.80 -8.62 19.90
CA CYS A 196 5.46 -8.92 19.38
C CYS A 196 5.08 -8.41 17.98
N VAL A 197 5.45 -9.18 16.95
CA VAL A 197 4.65 -9.30 15.73
C VAL A 197 3.75 -10.53 15.88
N ARG A 198 2.44 -10.33 15.96
CA ARG A 198 1.47 -11.40 15.70
C ARG A 198 1.47 -11.64 14.19
N SER A 199 1.83 -12.85 13.80
CA SER A 199 1.71 -13.36 12.43
C SER A 199 0.26 -13.27 11.95
N GLN A 200 0.01 -12.58 10.83
CA GLN A 200 -1.21 -12.73 10.05
C GLN A 200 -1.05 -13.96 9.13
N PRO A 201 -2.10 -14.77 8.93
CA PRO A 201 -2.04 -15.90 8.01
C PRO A 201 -2.03 -15.38 6.56
N ALA A 202 -1.29 -16.08 5.70
CA ALA A 202 -1.34 -15.89 4.25
C ALA A 202 -2.79 -16.03 3.76
N GLY A 203 -3.22 -15.08 2.92
CA GLY A 203 -4.52 -15.18 2.24
C GLY A 203 -4.57 -16.39 1.31
N PRO A 204 -5.77 -16.88 0.96
CA PRO A 204 -5.91 -18.07 0.13
C PRO A 204 -5.33 -17.83 -1.27
N ALA A 205 -4.52 -18.79 -1.72
CA ALA A 205 -4.03 -18.86 -3.09
C ALA A 205 -5.21 -19.00 -4.07
N LEU A 206 -5.15 -18.27 -5.18
CA LEU A 206 -6.08 -18.40 -6.30
C LEU A 206 -5.84 -19.76 -6.99
N PRO A 207 -6.89 -20.52 -7.37
CA PRO A 207 -6.71 -21.84 -7.97
C PRO A 207 -6.45 -21.77 -9.49
N GLY A 208 -5.44 -22.53 -9.94
CA GLY A 208 -5.42 -23.14 -11.28
C GLY A 208 -4.19 -22.88 -12.15
N GLY A 209 -3.36 -23.92 -12.33
CA GLY A 209 -2.28 -23.96 -13.33
C GLY A 209 -1.25 -25.05 -13.05
N VAL A 210 -1.55 -26.30 -13.42
CA VAL A 210 -0.73 -27.50 -13.21
C VAL A 210 0.49 -27.51 -14.13
N GLY A 211 1.69 -27.72 -13.58
CA GLY A 211 2.92 -27.97 -14.32
C GLY A 211 4.00 -28.55 -13.41
N GLU A 212 4.15 -29.88 -13.44
CA GLU A 212 5.19 -30.63 -12.74
C GLU A 212 6.59 -30.26 -13.24
N SER A 213 7.52 -29.96 -12.32
CA SER A 213 8.93 -30.31 -12.51
C SER A 213 9.64 -30.46 -11.16
N ARG A 214 10.32 -31.60 -11.01
CA ARG A 214 11.08 -32.01 -9.83
C ARG A 214 12.52 -31.47 -9.91
N ALA A 215 12.98 -30.84 -8.85
CA ALA A 215 14.38 -30.89 -8.41
C ALA A 215 14.49 -30.46 -6.92
N GLY A 216 15.12 -31.31 -6.09
CA GLY A 216 15.46 -31.01 -4.68
C GLY A 216 16.57 -29.93 -4.59
N THR A 217 16.99 -29.42 -3.44
CA THR A 217 16.89 -29.89 -2.04
C THR A 217 17.32 -28.74 -1.13
N ARG A 218 16.63 -28.50 0.00
CA ARG A 218 17.18 -28.36 1.39
C ARG A 218 16.09 -27.85 2.35
N PRO A 219 15.81 -28.53 3.47
CA PRO A 219 14.74 -28.11 4.38
C PRO A 219 15.19 -26.94 5.27
N ALA A 220 14.39 -25.87 5.31
CA ALA A 220 14.48 -24.85 6.34
C ALA A 220 14.22 -25.47 7.72
N ARG A 221 15.10 -25.18 8.68
CA ARG A 221 15.08 -25.72 10.05
C ARG A 221 13.75 -25.40 10.73
N ARG A 222 13.00 -26.43 11.11
CA ARG A 222 11.83 -26.32 12.02
C ARG A 222 12.30 -25.80 13.38
N CYS A 223 11.83 -24.63 13.79
CA CYS A 223 11.88 -24.23 15.19
C CYS A 223 10.97 -25.14 16.02
N ARG A 224 11.55 -25.83 17.01
CA ARG A 224 10.81 -26.63 17.99
C ARG A 224 9.97 -25.72 18.89
N PRO A 225 8.73 -26.11 19.27
CA PRO A 225 7.97 -25.35 20.26
C PRO A 225 8.58 -25.52 21.65
N HIS A 226 8.83 -24.40 22.32
CA HIS A 226 9.17 -24.36 23.74
C HIS A 226 7.97 -24.84 24.58
N ARG A 227 8.21 -25.86 25.42
CA ARG A 227 7.32 -26.23 26.54
C ARG A 227 7.25 -25.04 27.51
N PHE A 228 6.05 -24.51 27.76
CA PHE A 228 5.79 -23.66 28.91
C PHE A 228 5.65 -24.55 30.17
N PRO A 229 6.32 -24.21 31.28
CA PRO A 229 6.10 -24.89 32.55
C PRO A 229 4.75 -24.48 33.13
N GLY A 230 3.95 -25.48 33.50
CA GLY A 230 2.64 -25.29 34.12
C GLY A 230 2.74 -24.56 35.46
N ARG A 231 1.77 -23.69 35.71
CA ARG A 231 1.37 -23.30 37.07
C ARG A 231 -0.12 -23.52 37.23
N HIS A 232 -0.44 -24.45 38.11
CA HIS A 232 -1.72 -24.58 38.80
C HIS A 232 -2.11 -23.27 39.47
N LEU A 233 -3.41 -22.95 39.44
CA LEU A 233 -4.25 -22.54 40.58
C LEU A 233 -5.66 -22.30 39.99
N ALA A 234 -6.60 -23.21 40.19
CA ALA A 234 -7.53 -23.31 41.32
C ALA A 234 -8.92 -22.80 40.89
N ALA A 235 -9.87 -23.74 40.82
CA ALA A 235 -11.28 -23.50 40.50
C ALA A 235 -11.99 -22.81 41.67
N LEU A 236 -12.92 -21.91 41.36
CA LEU A 236 -13.97 -21.48 42.28
C LEU A 236 -15.34 -21.74 41.64
N PRO A 237 -16.37 -22.09 42.45
CA PRO A 237 -17.55 -22.79 41.97
C PRO A 237 -18.67 -21.85 41.49
N ALA A 238 -19.53 -22.42 40.64
CA ALA A 238 -20.75 -21.82 40.13
C ALA A 238 -21.76 -21.52 41.25
N VAL A 239 -22.39 -20.35 41.19
CA VAL A 239 -23.59 -20.03 41.97
C VAL A 239 -24.78 -20.06 41.02
N SER A 240 -25.73 -20.93 41.36
CA SER A 240 -27.01 -21.15 40.69
C SER A 240 -28.02 -20.05 41.02
N SER A 241 -28.89 -19.82 40.04
CA SER A 241 -30.13 -19.04 40.05
C SER A 241 -31.06 -19.35 41.23
N ARG A 242 -31.72 -18.28 41.71
CA ARG A 242 -33.15 -18.26 42.06
C ARG A 242 -33.76 -16.99 41.48
#